data_AF-A0A8T9Q5X3-F1
#
_entry.id   AF-A0A8T9Q5X3-F1
#
_cell.length_a   1.000
_cell.length_b   1.000
_cell.length_c   1.000
_cell.angle_alpha   90.00
_cell.angle_beta   90.00
_cell.angle_gamma   90.00
#
_symmetry.space_group_name_H-M   'P 1'
#
loop_
_entity.id
_entity.type
_entity.pdbx_description
1 polymer ?
#
loop_
_entity_poly.entity_id
_entity_poly.type
_entity_poly.pdbx_seq_one_letter_code
_entity_poly.pdbx_strand_id
1 'polypeptide(L)'
;MEGNTALAICSMPWVCSYLGRGGLAYFAQNAPGCATNAAVQQGCQVLSTPEPAAQLAAAYPNPVSEVLYLRVAARFQVCDLLGRVLLQGEGASIPVATLPQGLYLVQTGPELKSSFRISKR
;
A
#
# COMPACT_ATOMS: atom_id res chain seq x y z
N MET A 1 5.04 -40.27 -24.19
CA MET A 1 4.03 -39.35 -23.62
C MET A 1 4.65 -37.97 -23.62
N GLU A 2 4.55 -37.25 -24.73
CA GLU A 2 5.03 -35.87 -24.82
C GLU A 2 4.07 -34.96 -24.06
N GLY A 3 4.61 -34.27 -23.06
CA GLY A 3 3.87 -33.31 -22.24
C GLY A 3 3.61 -32.04 -23.04
N ASN A 4 2.41 -31.49 -22.91
CA ASN A 4 2.08 -30.19 -23.47
C ASN A 4 2.64 -29.10 -22.54
N THR A 5 3.86 -28.64 -22.81
CA THR A 5 4.54 -27.56 -22.08
C THR A 5 3.91 -26.17 -22.28
N ALA A 6 2.83 -26.05 -23.06
CA ALA A 6 2.24 -24.75 -23.42
C ALA A 6 1.26 -24.17 -22.39
N LEU A 7 0.82 -24.92 -21.36
CA LEU A 7 0.06 -24.37 -20.23
C LEU A 7 0.88 -24.41 -18.93
N ALA A 8 1.73 -23.40 -18.77
CA ALA A 8 2.67 -23.26 -17.65
C ALA A 8 2.10 -22.55 -16.41
N ILE A 9 0.82 -22.15 -16.40
CA ILE A 9 0.28 -21.21 -15.40
C ILE A 9 -1.06 -21.73 -14.85
N CYS A 10 -1.07 -22.11 -13.56
CA CYS A 10 -2.27 -22.49 -12.79
C CYS A 10 -3.34 -21.37 -12.76
N SER A 11 -2.94 -20.11 -12.90
CA SER A 11 -3.78 -18.93 -12.66
C SER A 11 -4.35 -18.28 -13.93
N MET A 12 -4.61 -19.08 -14.97
CA MET A 12 -5.22 -18.56 -16.20
C MET A 12 -6.59 -17.90 -15.90
N PRO A 13 -6.79 -16.61 -16.21
CA PRO A 13 -7.97 -15.85 -15.74
C PRO A 13 -9.32 -16.47 -16.06
N TRP A 14 -9.44 -17.06 -17.26
CA TRP A 14 -10.68 -17.72 -17.69
C TRP A 14 -10.92 -19.04 -16.95
N VAL A 15 -9.87 -19.82 -16.64
CA VAL A 15 -9.95 -21.04 -15.81
C VAL A 15 -10.36 -20.68 -14.39
N CYS A 16 -9.75 -19.64 -13.82
CA CYS A 16 -10.08 -19.14 -12.49
C CYS A 16 -11.53 -18.66 -12.40
N SER A 17 -12.03 -17.96 -13.43
CA SER A 17 -13.44 -17.55 -13.49
C SER A 17 -14.38 -18.76 -13.62
N TYR A 18 -13.99 -19.79 -14.36
CA TYR A 18 -14.80 -21.00 -14.54
C TYR A 18 -14.89 -21.82 -13.25
N LEU A 19 -13.74 -22.09 -12.61
CA LEU A 19 -13.69 -22.79 -11.31
C LEU A 19 -14.35 -21.98 -10.19
N GLY A 20 -14.17 -20.65 -10.17
CA GLY A 20 -14.78 -19.75 -9.19
C GLY A 20 -16.31 -19.70 -9.25
N ARG A 21 -16.92 -20.11 -10.37
CA ARG A 21 -18.38 -20.27 -10.53
C ARG A 21 -18.87 -21.68 -10.22
N GLY A 22 -18.01 -22.54 -9.68
CA GLY A 22 -18.33 -23.95 -9.38
C GLY A 22 -18.16 -24.91 -10.56
N GLY A 23 -17.54 -24.46 -11.66
CA GLY A 23 -17.21 -25.33 -12.78
C GLY A 23 -16.17 -26.39 -12.39
N LEU A 24 -16.26 -27.57 -13.00
CA LEU A 24 -15.25 -28.63 -12.88
C LEU A 24 -14.60 -28.89 -14.23
N ALA A 25 -13.29 -29.05 -14.23
CA ALA A 25 -12.51 -29.38 -15.42
C ALA A 25 -11.59 -30.57 -15.15
N TYR A 26 -11.23 -31.28 -16.21
CA TYR A 26 -10.20 -32.30 -16.18
C TYR A 26 -8.85 -31.66 -16.48
N PHE A 27 -7.91 -31.73 -15.53
CA PHE A 27 -6.57 -31.19 -15.67
C PHE A 27 -5.58 -32.35 -15.84
N ALA A 28 -4.93 -32.42 -17.00
CA ALA A 28 -3.88 -33.39 -17.28
C ALA A 28 -2.74 -32.71 -18.03
N GLN A 29 -1.50 -33.19 -17.79
CA GLN A 29 -0.28 -32.69 -18.44
C GLN A 29 0.04 -31.19 -18.20
N ASN A 30 -0.43 -30.60 -17.10
CA ASN A 30 -0.03 -29.24 -16.70
C ASN A 30 1.27 -29.24 -15.87
N ALA A 31 1.79 -28.04 -15.56
CA ALA A 31 2.92 -27.85 -14.66
C ALA A 31 2.76 -28.59 -13.31
N PRO A 32 3.86 -29.00 -12.65
CA PRO A 32 3.82 -29.60 -11.32
C PRO A 32 3.02 -28.74 -10.34
N GLY A 33 2.05 -29.35 -9.65
CA GLY A 33 1.14 -28.60 -8.76
C GLY A 33 -0.11 -28.01 -9.43
N CYS A 34 -0.34 -28.24 -10.73
CA CYS A 34 -1.53 -27.78 -11.47
C CYS A 34 -2.39 -28.95 -12.03
N ALA A 35 -2.41 -30.09 -11.33
CA ALA A 35 -3.04 -31.33 -11.82
C ALA A 35 -4.47 -31.59 -11.32
N THR A 36 -5.00 -30.72 -10.44
CA THR A 36 -6.35 -30.90 -9.87
C THR A 36 -7.09 -29.58 -9.82
N ASN A 37 -8.44 -29.63 -9.84
CA ASN A 37 -9.29 -28.44 -9.66
C ASN A 37 -8.89 -27.66 -8.40
N ALA A 38 -8.63 -28.35 -7.29
CA ALA A 38 -8.19 -27.73 -6.04
C ALA A 38 -6.85 -27.01 -6.17
N ALA A 39 -5.86 -27.61 -6.84
CA ALA A 39 -4.54 -27.02 -6.97
C ALA A 39 -4.54 -25.80 -7.91
N VAL A 40 -5.32 -25.87 -8.99
CA VAL A 40 -5.56 -24.73 -9.90
C VAL A 40 -6.32 -23.61 -9.17
N GLN A 41 -7.33 -23.95 -8.39
CA GLN A 41 -8.10 -22.98 -7.59
C GLN A 41 -7.25 -22.29 -6.52
N GLN A 42 -6.26 -22.97 -5.94
CA GLN A 42 -5.27 -22.34 -5.05
C GLN A 42 -4.38 -21.35 -5.82
N GLY A 43 -3.92 -21.70 -7.02
CA GLY A 43 -3.17 -20.76 -7.88
C GLY A 43 -3.99 -19.55 -8.32
N CYS A 44 -5.31 -19.68 -8.41
CA CYS A 44 -6.25 -18.60 -8.71
C CYS A 44 -6.49 -17.64 -7.55
N GLN A 45 -6.02 -17.95 -6.34
CA GLN A 45 -6.14 -17.02 -5.22
C GLN A 45 -5.18 -15.86 -5.44
N VAL A 46 -5.74 -14.66 -5.51
CA VAL A 46 -4.93 -13.43 -5.52
C VAL A 46 -4.25 -13.35 -4.17
N LEU A 47 -2.93 -13.59 -4.14
CA LEU A 47 -2.08 -13.31 -2.99
C LEU A 47 -1.88 -11.80 -2.88
N SER A 48 -2.95 -11.08 -2.55
CA SER A 48 -2.85 -9.68 -2.16
C SER A 48 -2.33 -9.66 -0.73
N THR A 49 -1.16 -9.06 -0.52
CA THR A 49 -0.85 -8.53 0.80
C THR A 49 -1.90 -7.46 1.10
N PRO A 50 -2.53 -7.44 2.28
CA PRO A 50 -3.37 -6.31 2.65
C PRO A 50 -2.50 -5.05 2.55
N GLU A 51 -2.78 -4.23 1.53
CA GLU A 51 -2.21 -2.90 1.46
C GLU A 51 -2.70 -2.21 2.74
N PRO A 52 -1.81 -1.75 3.64
CA PRO A 52 -2.25 -1.04 4.82
C PRO A 52 -3.05 0.16 4.31
N ALA A 53 -4.37 0.12 4.48
CA ALA A 53 -5.27 1.16 4.05
C ALA A 53 -4.65 2.48 4.45
N ALA A 54 -4.31 3.33 3.48
CA ALA A 54 -3.63 4.59 3.70
C ALA A 54 -4.37 5.32 4.83
N GLN A 55 -3.84 5.25 6.04
CA GLN A 55 -4.47 5.81 7.22
C GLN A 55 -4.51 7.30 6.95
N LEU A 56 -5.73 7.82 6.76
CA LEU A 56 -5.99 9.24 6.49
C LEU A 56 -5.12 10.04 7.43
N ALA A 57 -4.09 10.63 6.83
CA ALA A 57 -3.04 11.34 7.49
C ALA A 57 -3.60 12.22 8.60
N ALA A 58 -3.20 11.92 9.82
CA ALA A 58 -3.85 12.37 11.03
C ALA A 58 -3.51 13.82 11.41
N ALA A 59 -3.36 14.72 10.44
CA ALA A 59 -2.92 16.08 10.68
C ALA A 59 -3.92 17.13 10.18
N TYR A 60 -4.16 18.15 11.01
CA TYR A 60 -5.11 19.22 10.74
C TYR A 60 -4.63 20.54 11.37
N PRO A 61 -4.99 21.70 10.82
CA PRO A 61 -5.69 21.88 9.55
C PRO A 61 -4.77 21.63 8.34
N ASN A 62 -5.33 21.28 7.19
CA ASN A 62 -4.63 21.31 5.91
C ASN A 62 -5.58 21.95 4.88
N PRO A 63 -5.32 23.17 4.40
CA PRO A 63 -4.08 23.98 4.54
C PRO A 63 -3.81 24.55 5.94
N VAL A 64 -2.53 24.73 6.29
CA VAL A 64 -2.08 25.25 7.60
C VAL A 64 -1.37 26.60 7.47
N SER A 65 -1.55 27.50 8.45
CA SER A 65 -0.90 28.83 8.48
C SER A 65 -0.02 29.09 9.69
N GLU A 66 -0.24 28.44 10.83
CA GLU A 66 0.56 28.70 12.05
C GLU A 66 1.05 27.38 12.66
N VAL A 67 0.11 26.57 13.14
CA VAL A 67 0.39 25.31 13.84
C VAL A 67 -0.40 24.17 13.19
N LEU A 68 0.30 23.07 12.92
CA LEU A 68 -0.29 21.81 12.49
C LEU A 68 -0.44 20.87 13.68
N TYR A 69 -1.63 20.31 13.89
CA TYR A 69 -1.92 19.38 14.97
C TYR A 69 -1.99 17.95 14.46
N LEU A 70 -1.41 17.01 15.21
CA LEU A 70 -1.51 15.57 14.97
C LEU A 70 -2.59 14.97 15.89
N ARG A 71 -3.34 13.95 15.43
CA ARG A 71 -4.32 13.24 16.29
C ARG A 71 -3.67 12.53 17.48
N VAL A 72 -2.44 12.06 17.31
CA VAL A 72 -1.67 11.33 18.33
C VAL A 72 -0.29 11.97 18.42
N ALA A 73 0.18 12.22 19.64
CA ALA A 73 1.53 12.69 19.87
C ALA A 73 2.53 11.63 19.37
N ALA A 74 3.40 12.04 18.46
CA ALA A 74 4.39 11.15 17.87
C ALA A 74 5.65 11.94 17.52
N ARG A 75 6.73 11.21 17.24
CA ARG A 75 7.90 11.78 16.56
C ARG A 75 7.49 12.20 15.16
N PHE A 76 7.83 13.43 14.80
CA PHE A 76 7.50 14.00 13.51
C PHE A 76 8.73 14.61 12.84
N GLN A 77 8.70 14.63 11.51
CA GLN A 77 9.69 15.26 10.67
C GLN A 77 8.98 15.95 9.49
N VAL A 78 9.27 17.22 9.26
CA VAL A 78 8.74 18.01 8.14
C VAL A 78 9.85 18.19 7.13
N CYS A 79 9.58 17.77 5.91
CA CYS A 79 10.49 17.81 4.79
C CYS A 79 9.91 18.64 3.64
N ASP A 80 10.78 19.24 2.83
CA ASP A 80 10.37 19.77 1.53
C ASP A 80 10.14 18.63 0.50
N LEU A 81 9.74 19.00 -0.72
CA LEU A 81 9.54 18.04 -1.82
C LEU A 81 10.84 17.39 -2.33
N LEU A 82 12.01 17.92 -1.94
CA LEU A 82 13.32 17.37 -2.24
C LEU A 82 13.81 16.42 -1.13
N GLY A 83 13.01 16.20 -0.08
CA GLY A 83 13.35 15.36 1.06
C GLY A 83 14.27 16.02 2.08
N ARG A 84 14.53 17.33 1.99
CA ARG A 84 15.35 18.04 2.99
C ARG A 84 14.54 18.29 4.25
N VAL A 85 15.11 17.93 5.39
CA VAL A 85 14.50 18.11 6.71
C VAL A 85 14.54 19.58 7.11
N LEU A 86 13.37 20.16 7.34
CA LEU A 86 13.23 21.55 7.78
C LEU A 86 12.92 21.64 9.27
N LEU A 87 12.08 20.74 9.77
CA LEU A 87 11.70 20.67 11.18
C LEU A 87 11.62 19.22 11.64
N GLN A 88 11.97 18.97 12.89
CA GLN A 88 11.83 17.67 13.52
C GLN A 88 11.56 17.84 15.01
N GLY A 89 10.82 16.91 15.60
CA GLY A 89 10.48 16.97 17.01
C GLY A 89 9.60 15.81 17.44
N GLU A 90 9.08 15.90 18.66
CA GLU A 90 8.13 14.96 19.22
C GLU A 90 6.98 15.72 19.87
N GLY A 91 5.75 15.27 19.62
CA GLY A 91 4.55 15.88 20.20
C GLY A 91 3.36 15.81 19.26
N ALA A 92 2.30 16.54 19.63
CA ALA A 92 1.08 16.63 18.85
C ALA A 92 0.90 17.98 18.13
N SER A 93 1.81 18.94 18.34
CA SER A 93 1.75 20.29 17.75
C SER A 93 3.05 20.63 17.03
N ILE A 94 2.95 21.01 15.76
CA ILE A 94 4.08 21.33 14.90
C ILE A 94 3.97 22.80 14.49
N PRO A 95 4.84 23.69 15.00
CA PRO A 95 4.87 25.08 14.57
C PRO A 95 5.46 25.15 13.16
N VAL A 96 4.65 25.56 12.19
CA VAL A 96 5.04 25.70 10.78
C VAL A 96 5.07 27.16 10.34
N ALA A 97 4.82 28.13 11.23
CA ALA A 97 4.81 29.57 10.97
C ALA A 97 6.08 30.07 10.26
N THR A 98 7.24 29.50 10.60
CA THR A 98 8.54 29.86 10.02
C THR A 98 8.79 29.30 8.62
N LEU A 99 7.95 28.37 8.15
CA LEU A 99 8.10 27.75 6.84
C LEU A 99 7.48 28.64 5.75
N PRO A 100 8.16 28.81 4.59
CA PRO A 100 7.59 29.50 3.43
C PRO A 100 6.26 28.89 2.96
N GLN A 101 5.49 29.65 2.19
CA GLN A 101 4.29 29.11 1.54
C GLN A 101 4.67 28.03 0.53
N GLY A 102 3.97 26.89 0.56
CA GLY A 102 4.31 25.76 -0.30
C GLY A 102 3.75 24.43 0.15
N LEU A 103 4.26 23.37 -0.47
CA LEU A 103 3.93 21.98 -0.17
C LEU A 103 5.04 21.34 0.66
N TYR A 104 4.65 20.65 1.72
CA TYR A 104 5.57 19.95 2.60
C TYR A 104 5.10 18.52 2.84
N LEU A 105 6.05 17.66 3.20
CA LEU A 105 5.83 16.26 3.51
C LEU A 105 6.10 16.06 5.00
N VAL A 106 5.11 15.60 5.74
CA VAL A 106 5.21 15.33 7.17
C VAL A 106 5.26 13.83 7.36
N GLN A 107 6.30 13.37 8.05
CA GLN A 107 6.50 11.98 8.41
C GLN A 107 6.30 11.83 9.91
N THR A 108 5.59 10.77 10.33
CA THR A 108 5.19 10.52 11.71
C THR A 108 5.23 9.02 12.04
N GLY A 109 5.22 8.70 13.34
CA GLY A 109 5.15 7.32 13.86
C GLY A 109 6.48 6.82 14.43
N PRO A 110 6.51 5.59 14.98
CA PRO A 110 7.65 5.04 15.74
C PRO A 110 8.95 4.91 14.92
N GLU A 111 8.88 5.02 13.59
CA GLU A 111 10.01 5.03 12.67
C GLU A 111 9.78 5.98 11.47
N LEU A 112 8.96 7.01 11.60
CA LEU A 112 8.61 7.94 10.49
C LEU A 112 7.97 7.26 9.25
N LYS A 113 7.43 6.05 9.42
CA LYS A 113 6.81 5.24 8.34
C LYS A 113 5.53 5.85 7.78
N SER A 114 4.81 6.66 8.55
CA SER A 114 3.58 7.32 8.09
C SER A 114 3.89 8.69 7.52
N SER A 115 3.74 8.85 6.21
CA SER A 115 4.04 10.10 5.50
C SER A 115 2.82 10.69 4.82
N PHE A 116 2.71 12.02 4.82
CA PHE A 116 1.59 12.72 4.20
C PHE A 116 1.92 14.14 3.79
N ARG A 117 1.14 14.68 2.86
CA ARG A 117 1.37 16.00 2.26
C ARG A 117 0.51 17.06 2.95
N ILE A 118 1.13 18.17 3.34
CA ILE A 118 0.45 19.36 3.85
C ILE A 118 0.69 20.53 2.91
N SER A 119 -0.26 21.45 2.87
CA SER A 119 -0.13 22.73 2.18
C SER A 119 -0.05 23.86 3.19
N LYS A 120 0.98 24.71 3.06
CA LYS A 120 1.22 25.89 3.89
C LYS A 120 0.71 27.13 3.15
N ARG A 121 -0.14 27.91 3.81
CA ARG A 121 -0.63 29.22 3.34
C ARG A 121 -0.12 30.34 4.23
#